data_AF-W2T015-F1
#
_entry.id   AF-W2T015-F1
#
_cell.length_a   1.000
_cell.length_b   1.000
_cell.length_c   1.000
_cell.angle_alpha   90.00
_cell.angle_beta   90.00
_cell.angle_gamma   90.00
#
_symmetry.space_group_name_H-M   'P 1'
#
loop_
_entity.id
_entity.type
_entity.pdbx_description
1 polymer ?
#
loop_
_entity_poly.entity_id
_entity_poly.type
_entity_poly.pdbx_seq_one_letter_code
_entity_poly.pdbx_strand_id
1 'polypeptide(L)'
;MSCEALKSRVLPRKQLEPLKFGVAYARVVYKDYEILEDELRSSYHPQNYFCYSVDKTAGDEFTRLQYDVNRYGSYMNHAFYECLKLLITKQEWQYVLLMQNHDIMIKSVYETVTILDSLGGANDVHVKPCEEDRWNHSAKWDASSLKFYHNGKCSGP
;
A
#
# COMPACT_ATOMS: atom_id res chain seq x y z
N MET A 1 13.23 -21.93 -5.48
CA MET A 1 13.47 -20.65 -6.20
C MET A 1 14.78 -20.04 -5.73
N SER A 2 15.60 -19.48 -6.63
CA SER A 2 16.77 -18.66 -6.25
C SER A 2 16.51 -17.17 -6.51
N CYS A 3 17.28 -16.29 -5.86
CA CYS A 3 17.20 -14.85 -6.08
C CYS A 3 17.56 -14.45 -7.51
N GLU A 4 18.51 -15.14 -8.13
CA GLU A 4 18.96 -14.91 -9.50
C GLU A 4 17.85 -15.21 -10.50
N ALA A 5 17.13 -16.32 -10.30
CA ALA A 5 16.00 -16.69 -11.14
C ALA A 5 14.84 -15.70 -11.00
N LEU A 6 14.62 -15.12 -9.82
CA LEU A 6 13.61 -14.09 -9.60
C LEU A 6 13.99 -12.77 -10.27
N LYS A 7 15.24 -12.32 -10.07
CA LYS A 7 15.76 -11.10 -10.67
C LYS A 7 15.69 -11.15 -12.20
N SER A 8 15.97 -12.29 -12.82
CA SER A 8 15.92 -12.41 -14.28
C SER A 8 14.50 -12.32 -14.86
N ARG A 9 13.46 -12.60 -14.06
CA ARG A 9 12.05 -12.46 -14.47
C ARG A 9 11.49 -11.07 -14.19
N VAL A 10 11.81 -10.50 -13.04
CA VAL A 10 11.28 -9.19 -12.60
C VAL A 10 12.05 -8.01 -13.19
N LEU A 11 13.38 -8.07 -13.24
CA LEU A 11 14.18 -6.91 -13.65
C LEU A 11 14.15 -6.71 -15.16
N PRO A 12 13.97 -5.47 -15.65
CA PRO A 12 13.99 -5.18 -17.07
C PRO A 12 15.39 -5.41 -17.64
N ARG A 13 15.44 -5.88 -18.89
CA ARG A 13 16.70 -6.09 -19.63
C ARG A 13 17.40 -4.78 -20.01
N LYS A 14 16.62 -3.71 -20.16
CA LYS A 14 17.11 -2.37 -20.47
C LYS A 14 17.22 -1.56 -19.18
N GLN A 15 18.24 -0.70 -19.11
CA GLN A 15 18.33 0.30 -18.06
C GLN A 15 17.10 1.21 -18.14
N LEU A 16 16.52 1.48 -16.96
CA LEU A 16 15.40 2.41 -16.83
C LEU A 16 15.93 3.83 -16.66
N GLU A 17 15.22 4.80 -17.24
CA GLU A 17 15.51 6.21 -17.05
C GLU A 17 15.13 6.64 -15.63
N PRO A 18 15.87 7.55 -14.99
CA PRO A 18 15.54 7.98 -13.64
C PRO A 18 14.13 8.59 -13.53
N LEU A 19 13.43 8.24 -12.46
CA LEU A 19 12.18 8.87 -12.06
C LEU A 19 12.46 10.17 -11.30
N LYS A 20 11.54 11.13 -11.38
CA LYS A 20 11.58 12.35 -10.56
C LYS A 20 11.60 12.05 -9.05
N PHE A 21 10.90 11.00 -8.65
CA PHE A 21 10.84 10.48 -7.29
C PHE A 21 10.42 9.01 -7.29
N GLY A 22 10.67 8.32 -6.17
CA GLY A 22 10.19 6.95 -5.95
C GLY A 22 8.71 6.88 -5.60
N VAL A 23 8.06 5.77 -5.95
CA VAL A 23 6.71 5.44 -5.47
C VAL A 23 6.80 4.23 -4.54
N ALA A 24 6.14 4.33 -3.38
CA ALA A 24 5.99 3.23 -2.47
C ALA A 24 4.71 2.44 -2.78
N TYR A 25 4.77 1.12 -2.65
CA TYR A 25 3.65 0.21 -2.84
C TYR A 25 3.49 -0.59 -1.57
N ALA A 26 2.34 -0.44 -0.90
CA ALA A 26 1.96 -1.29 0.23
C ALA A 26 0.86 -2.23 -0.23
N ARG A 27 1.12 -3.53 -0.26
CA ARG A 27 0.20 -4.55 -0.76
C ARG A 27 -0.17 -5.57 0.30
N VAL A 28 -1.45 -5.88 0.42
CA VAL A 28 -1.93 -7.02 1.22
C VAL A 28 -2.11 -8.23 0.32
N VAL A 29 -1.47 -9.37 0.66
CA VAL A 29 -1.43 -10.57 -0.17
C VAL A 29 -1.79 -11.84 0.59
N TYR A 30 -2.35 -12.84 -0.09
CA TYR A 30 -2.69 -14.12 0.51
C TYR A 30 -2.56 -15.33 -0.44
N LYS A 31 -2.48 -15.12 -1.77
CA LYS A 31 -2.40 -16.21 -2.75
C LYS A 31 -1.92 -15.74 -4.13
N ASP A 32 -1.87 -16.68 -5.08
CA ASP A 32 -1.63 -16.46 -6.51
C ASP A 32 -0.29 -15.75 -6.77
N TYR A 33 0.79 -16.42 -6.38
CA TYR A 33 2.15 -15.89 -6.46
C TYR A 33 2.52 -15.38 -7.86
N GLU A 34 2.07 -16.06 -8.92
CA GLU A 34 2.35 -15.70 -10.30
C GLU A 34 1.81 -14.30 -10.65
N ILE A 35 0.59 -13.97 -10.19
CA ILE A 35 0.00 -12.64 -10.39
C ILE A 35 0.80 -11.59 -9.63
N LEU A 36 1.25 -11.91 -8.42
CA LEU A 36 2.04 -11.00 -7.59
C LEU A 36 3.42 -10.73 -8.20
N GLU A 37 4.06 -11.76 -8.76
CA GLU A 37 5.34 -11.61 -9.46
C GLU A 37 5.19 -10.78 -10.74
N ASP A 38 4.15 -11.04 -11.52
CA ASP A 38 3.85 -10.26 -12.74
C ASP A 38 3.50 -8.80 -12.44
N GLU A 39 2.76 -8.55 -11.35
CA GLU A 39 2.48 -7.20 -10.93
C GLU A 39 3.74 -6.48 -10.47
N LEU A 40 4.57 -7.11 -9.62
CA LEU A 40 5.86 -6.55 -9.20
C LEU A 40 6.71 -6.20 -10.42
N ARG A 41 6.76 -7.07 -11.41
CA ARG A 41 7.46 -6.82 -12.69
C ARG A 41 6.90 -5.62 -13.44
N SER A 42 5.57 -5.43 -13.43
CA SER A 42 4.90 -4.32 -14.12
C SER A 42 5.14 -2.96 -13.44
N SER A 43 5.29 -2.93 -12.12
CA SER A 43 5.48 -1.72 -11.32
C SER A 43 6.93 -1.46 -10.90
N TYR A 44 7.85 -2.37 -11.26
CA TYR A 44 9.26 -2.30 -10.87
C TYR A 44 9.96 -1.07 -11.45
N HIS A 45 10.57 -0.29 -10.55
CA HIS A 45 11.61 0.67 -10.84
C HIS A 45 12.63 0.63 -9.68
N PRO A 46 13.94 0.79 -9.91
CA PRO A 46 14.94 0.78 -8.82
C PRO A 46 14.74 1.88 -7.76
N GLN A 47 14.00 2.94 -8.09
CA GLN A 47 13.63 4.02 -7.14
C GLN A 47 12.31 3.74 -6.39
N ASN A 48 11.57 2.69 -6.75
CA ASN A 48 10.32 2.32 -6.08
C ASN A 48 10.57 1.40 -4.87
N TYR A 49 9.65 1.45 -3.91
CA TYR A 49 9.71 0.60 -2.71
C TYR A 49 8.46 -0.27 -2.61
N PHE A 50 8.64 -1.53 -2.25
CA PHE A 50 7.54 -2.50 -2.17
C PHE A 50 7.49 -3.12 -0.79
N CYS A 51 6.33 -3.08 -0.16
CA CYS A 51 6.04 -3.76 1.10
C CYS A 51 4.83 -4.66 0.92
N TYR A 52 4.99 -5.93 1.30
CA TYR A 52 3.94 -6.94 1.24
C TYR A 52 3.58 -7.36 2.67
N SER A 53 2.34 -7.09 3.06
CA SER A 53 1.73 -7.64 4.27
C SER A 53 1.01 -8.93 3.90
N VAL A 54 1.43 -10.03 4.51
CA VAL A 54 0.87 -11.35 4.21
C VAL A 54 -0.31 -11.63 5.15
N ASP A 55 -1.39 -12.16 4.62
CA ASP A 55 -2.50 -12.68 5.42
C ASP A 55 -2.17 -14.02 6.08
N LYS A 56 -2.79 -14.33 7.22
CA LYS A 56 -2.64 -15.62 7.93
C LYS A 56 -3.25 -16.81 7.21
N THR A 57 -4.20 -16.56 6.32
CA THR A 57 -4.81 -17.57 5.46
C THR A 57 -3.93 -17.89 4.25
N ALA A 58 -2.84 -17.14 4.06
CA ALA A 58 -1.80 -17.55 3.13
C ALA A 58 -1.20 -18.87 3.61
N GLY A 59 -1.03 -19.83 2.69
CA GLY A 59 -0.47 -21.13 3.01
C GLY A 59 0.92 -21.03 3.64
N ASP A 60 1.42 -22.15 4.18
CA ASP A 60 2.69 -22.25 4.93
C ASP A 60 3.93 -21.74 4.17
N GLU A 61 3.81 -21.45 2.88
CA GLU A 61 4.83 -20.83 2.03
C GLU A 61 5.17 -19.38 2.45
N PHE A 62 4.29 -18.70 3.19
CA PHE A 62 4.51 -17.31 3.63
C PHE A 62 4.82 -17.22 5.13
N THR A 63 6.10 -17.08 5.48
CA THR A 63 6.61 -17.38 6.83
C THR A 63 6.83 -16.19 7.76
N ARG A 64 6.34 -14.98 7.45
CA ARG A 64 6.60 -13.80 8.31
C ARG A 64 5.46 -12.78 8.35
N LEU A 65 5.06 -12.44 9.58
CA LEU A 65 4.08 -11.42 9.97
C LEU A 65 2.76 -11.55 9.20
N GLN A 66 1.93 -12.45 9.71
CA GLN A 66 0.62 -12.76 9.17
C GLN A 66 -0.48 -11.96 9.89
N TYR A 67 -1.36 -11.32 9.13
CA TYR A 67 -2.52 -10.60 9.67
C TYR A 67 -3.81 -11.40 9.44
N ASP A 68 -4.81 -11.23 10.31
CA ASP A 68 -6.13 -11.86 10.15
C ASP A 68 -7.05 -10.98 9.29
N VAL A 69 -6.70 -10.78 8.02
CA VAL A 69 -7.52 -10.00 7.10
C VAL A 69 -8.64 -10.87 6.55
N ASN A 70 -9.86 -10.58 6.98
CA ASN A 70 -11.02 -11.34 6.51
C ASN A 70 -11.60 -10.76 5.19
N ARG A 71 -12.53 -11.52 4.59
CA ARG A 71 -13.26 -11.12 3.37
C ARG A 71 -14.04 -9.81 3.46
N TYR A 72 -14.26 -9.28 4.67
CA TYR A 72 -14.94 -8.01 4.92
C TYR A 72 -13.95 -6.86 5.15
N GLY A 73 -12.66 -7.09 4.97
CA GLY A 73 -11.61 -6.09 5.14
C GLY A 73 -11.25 -5.78 6.59
N SER A 74 -11.70 -6.59 7.56
CA SER A 74 -11.25 -6.43 8.95
C SER A 74 -9.73 -6.57 9.02
N TYR A 75 -9.06 -5.77 9.84
CA TYR A 75 -7.59 -5.71 9.98
C TYR A 75 -6.79 -5.30 8.74
N MET A 76 -7.43 -5.01 7.61
CA MET A 76 -6.72 -4.58 6.40
C MET A 76 -5.95 -3.26 6.61
N ASN A 77 -6.57 -2.29 7.29
CA ASN A 77 -5.91 -1.02 7.64
C ASN A 77 -4.71 -1.24 8.56
N HIS A 78 -4.77 -2.23 9.45
CA HIS A 78 -3.64 -2.57 10.30
C HIS A 78 -2.49 -3.18 9.48
N ALA A 79 -2.81 -4.09 8.57
CA ALA A 79 -1.84 -4.67 7.64
C ALA A 79 -1.14 -3.60 6.78
N PHE A 80 -1.88 -2.61 6.26
CA PHE A 80 -1.27 -1.47 5.56
C PHE A 80 -0.43 -0.60 6.51
N TYR A 81 -0.93 -0.29 7.70
CA TYR A 81 -0.24 0.56 8.66
C TYR A 81 1.15 0.01 9.05
N GLU A 82 1.27 -1.30 9.26
CA GLU A 82 2.56 -1.92 9.54
C GLU A 82 3.53 -1.82 8.34
N CYS A 83 3.03 -1.93 7.11
CA CYS A 83 3.84 -1.64 5.92
C CYS A 83 4.29 -0.17 5.87
N LEU A 84 3.39 0.77 6.16
CA LEU A 84 3.71 2.20 6.17
C LEU A 84 4.80 2.55 7.19
N LYS A 85 4.82 1.90 8.37
CA LYS A 85 5.91 2.05 9.36
C LYS A 85 7.26 1.59 8.81
N LEU A 86 7.30 0.59 7.94
CA LEU A 86 8.55 0.15 7.31
C LEU A 86 8.95 1.13 6.19
N LEU A 87 7.98 1.57 5.39
CA LEU A 87 8.20 2.46 4.26
C LEU A 87 8.64 3.86 4.68
N ILE A 88 8.15 4.40 5.80
CA ILE A 88 8.55 5.73 6.30
C ILE A 88 10.05 5.81 6.64
N THR A 89 10.72 4.68 6.85
CA THR A 89 12.17 4.62 7.07
C THR A 89 12.98 4.69 5.78
N LYS A 90 12.33 4.53 4.62
CA LYS A 90 12.94 4.65 3.30
C LYS A 90 12.87 6.12 2.87
N GLN A 91 13.99 6.61 2.35
CA GLN A 91 14.07 7.97 1.82
C GLN A 91 13.59 7.95 0.35
N GLU A 92 13.40 9.13 -0.25
CA GLU A 92 13.24 9.33 -1.71
C GLU A 92 11.89 8.97 -2.37
N TRP A 93 10.96 8.30 -1.70
CA TRP A 93 9.58 8.18 -2.20
C TRP A 93 8.71 9.36 -1.77
N GLN A 94 7.75 9.74 -2.61
CA GLN A 94 6.84 10.87 -2.33
C GLN A 94 5.38 10.45 -2.15
N TYR A 95 4.95 9.37 -2.80
CA TYR A 95 3.59 8.85 -2.71
C TYR A 95 3.60 7.37 -2.42
N VAL A 96 2.53 6.91 -1.78
CA VAL A 96 2.27 5.48 -1.52
C VAL A 96 0.96 5.06 -2.17
N LEU A 97 0.99 3.91 -2.85
CA LEU A 97 -0.18 3.25 -3.41
C LEU A 97 -0.54 2.05 -2.52
N LEU A 98 -1.78 2.03 -2.02
CA LEU A 98 -2.32 0.92 -1.23
C LEU A 98 -3.02 -0.06 -2.17
N MET A 99 -2.61 -1.33 -2.16
CA MET A 99 -3.07 -2.33 -3.12
C MET A 99 -3.50 -3.65 -2.43
N GLN A 100 -4.43 -4.35 -3.06
CA GLN A 100 -4.88 -5.70 -2.69
C GLN A 100 -4.19 -6.76 -3.55
N ASN A 101 -4.42 -8.03 -3.23
CA ASN A 101 -3.80 -9.19 -3.89
C ASN A 101 -3.90 -9.14 -5.42
N HIS A 102 -5.07 -8.77 -5.95
CA HIS A 102 -5.39 -8.83 -7.39
C HIS A 102 -5.40 -7.47 -8.09
N ASP A 103 -4.95 -6.40 -7.43
CA ASP A 103 -4.83 -5.11 -8.10
C ASP A 103 -3.65 -5.10 -9.07
N ILE A 104 -3.84 -4.48 -10.24
CA ILE A 104 -2.84 -4.42 -11.31
C ILE A 104 -2.65 -2.97 -11.73
N MET A 105 -1.40 -2.55 -11.90
CA MET A 105 -1.07 -1.25 -12.45
C MET A 105 -1.36 -1.19 -13.95
N ILE A 106 -2.17 -0.20 -14.37
CA ILE A 106 -2.55 0.00 -15.78
C ILE A 106 -1.85 1.21 -16.42
N LYS A 107 -0.79 1.71 -15.78
CA LYS A 107 0.05 2.81 -16.21
C LYS A 107 1.49 2.39 -16.02
N SER A 108 2.37 2.82 -16.92
CA SER A 108 3.81 2.64 -16.73
C SER A 108 4.29 3.40 -15.49
N VAL A 109 5.48 3.05 -15.01
CA VAL A 109 6.12 3.76 -13.89
C VAL A 109 6.32 5.25 -14.18
N TYR A 110 6.58 5.63 -15.44
CA TYR A 110 6.75 7.01 -15.86
C TYR A 110 5.44 7.80 -15.90
N GLU A 111 4.37 7.19 -16.42
CA GLU A 111 3.02 7.79 -16.38
C GLU A 111 2.53 7.94 -14.94
N THR A 112 2.77 6.92 -14.10
CA THR A 112 2.40 6.94 -12.68
C THR A 112 3.05 8.11 -11.96
N VAL A 113 4.38 8.29 -12.10
CA VAL A 113 5.07 9.44 -11.51
C VAL A 113 4.58 10.76 -12.08
N THR A 114 4.29 10.84 -13.38
CA THR A 114 3.77 12.08 -14.00
C THR A 114 2.41 12.47 -13.42
N ILE A 115 1.52 11.50 -13.21
CA ILE A 115 0.20 11.74 -12.60
C ILE A 115 0.36 12.18 -11.14
N LEU A 116 1.17 11.47 -10.36
CA LEU A 116 1.38 11.77 -8.94
C LEU A 116 2.07 13.13 -8.74
N ASP A 117 3.00 13.50 -9.61
CA ASP A 117 3.65 14.82 -9.61
C ASP A 117 2.63 15.94 -9.80
N SER A 118 1.62 15.72 -10.65
CA SER A 118 0.55 16.69 -10.90
C SER A 118 -0.35 16.96 -9.68
N LEU A 119 -0.35 16.08 -8.67
CA LEU A 119 -1.11 16.27 -7.44
C LEU A 119 -0.46 17.28 -6.48
N GLY A 120 0.80 17.67 -6.69
CA GLY A 120 1.45 18.74 -5.91
C GLY A 120 1.50 18.49 -4.39
N GLY A 121 1.58 17.23 -3.96
CA GLY A 121 1.60 16.81 -2.56
C GLY A 121 0.22 16.51 -1.97
N ALA A 122 -0.87 16.65 -2.75
CA ALA A 122 -2.20 16.29 -2.31
C ALA A 122 -2.41 14.76 -2.33
N ASN A 123 -3.25 14.28 -1.40
CA ASN A 123 -3.71 12.89 -1.44
C ASN A 123 -4.85 12.74 -2.46
N ASP A 124 -4.83 11.66 -3.23
CA ASP A 124 -5.97 11.24 -4.05
C ASP A 124 -6.64 10.03 -3.38
N VAL A 125 -7.78 10.28 -2.74
CA VAL A 125 -8.56 9.27 -2.03
C VAL A 125 -10.03 9.51 -2.33
N HIS A 126 -10.74 8.46 -2.77
CA HIS A 126 -12.18 8.55 -2.95
C HIS A 126 -12.87 8.70 -1.59
N VAL A 127 -13.56 9.83 -1.41
CA VAL A 127 -14.38 10.10 -0.23
C VAL A 127 -15.84 10.20 -0.67
N LYS A 128 -16.70 9.41 -0.03
CA LYS A 128 -18.16 9.52 -0.14
C LYS A 128 -18.77 9.66 1.25
N PRO A 129 -19.96 10.26 1.38
CA PRO A 129 -20.70 10.21 2.63
C PRO A 129 -20.84 8.78 3.15
N CYS A 130 -20.72 8.60 4.46
CA CYS A 130 -20.95 7.29 5.08
C CYS A 130 -22.39 6.84 4.80
N GLU A 131 -22.55 5.60 4.33
CA GLU A 131 -23.88 5.00 4.16
C GLU A 131 -24.52 4.85 5.54
N GLU A 132 -25.82 5.16 5.64
CA GLU A 132 -26.51 5.24 6.93
C GLU A 132 -26.45 3.92 7.70
N ASP A 133 -26.48 2.77 7.03
CA ASP A 133 -26.42 1.46 7.68
C ASP A 133 -25.02 1.04 8.16
N ARG A 134 -23.97 1.80 7.83
CA ARG A 134 -22.57 1.42 8.09
C ARG A 134 -21.95 2.07 9.34
N TRP A 135 -22.70 2.83 10.11
CA TRP A 135 -22.20 3.39 11.37
C TRP A 135 -23.29 3.50 12.44
N ASN A 136 -22.86 3.48 13.69
CA ASN A 136 -23.78 3.58 14.82
C ASN A 136 -24.21 5.04 15.02
N HIS A 137 -25.42 5.39 14.58
CA HIS A 137 -26.02 6.72 14.72
C HIS A 137 -26.18 7.20 16.15
N SER A 138 -26.25 6.28 17.11
CA SER A 138 -26.37 6.60 18.53
C SER A 138 -25.02 6.87 19.19
N ALA A 139 -23.91 6.55 18.52
CA ALA A 139 -22.55 6.80 19.03
C ALA A 139 -22.06 8.22 18.67
N LYS A 140 -21.15 8.75 19.49
CA LYS A 140 -20.49 10.03 19.23
C LYS A 140 -19.21 9.80 18.43
N TRP A 141 -19.19 10.26 17.19
CA TRP A 141 -18.07 10.10 16.24
C TRP A 141 -17.18 11.33 16.11
N ASP A 142 -17.27 12.27 17.06
CA ASP A 142 -16.35 13.41 17.11
C ASP A 142 -14.94 12.97 17.58
N ALA A 143 -13.93 13.74 17.21
CA ALA A 143 -12.54 13.37 17.46
C ALA A 143 -12.19 13.24 18.96
N SER A 144 -12.88 13.96 19.82
CA SER A 144 -12.72 13.87 21.28
C SER A 144 -13.31 12.56 21.82
N SER A 145 -14.53 12.21 21.40
CA SER A 145 -15.19 10.94 21.77
C SER A 145 -14.43 9.71 21.25
N LEU A 146 -13.84 9.80 20.06
CA LEU A 146 -12.98 8.76 19.48
C LEU A 146 -11.57 8.73 20.08
N LYS A 147 -11.24 9.65 20.98
CA LYS A 147 -9.93 9.76 21.65
C LYS A 147 -8.77 9.81 20.64
N PHE A 148 -8.98 10.43 19.48
CA PHE A 148 -7.93 10.57 18.47
C PHE A 148 -6.73 11.39 18.98
N TYR A 149 -6.97 12.30 19.93
CA TYR A 149 -5.92 13.10 20.56
C TYR A 149 -5.56 12.49 21.92
N HIS A 150 -4.29 12.14 22.10
CA HIS A 150 -3.76 11.53 23.32
C HIS A 150 -4.06 12.37 24.59
N ASN A 151 -4.28 13.68 24.45
CA ASN A 151 -4.58 14.63 25.54
C ASN A 151 -5.92 15.38 25.35
N GLY A 152 -6.80 14.93 24.45
CA GLY A 152 -8.12 15.55 24.23
C GLY A 152 -8.11 16.98 23.66
N LYS A 153 -6.95 17.55 23.36
CA LYS A 153 -6.82 18.87 22.73
C LYS A 153 -6.34 18.71 21.31
N CYS A 154 -7.13 19.22 20.37
CA CYS A 154 -6.68 19.48 19.01
C CYS A 154 -5.75 20.70 19.10
N SER A 155 -4.45 20.46 19.14
CA SER A 155 -3.45 21.52 18.97
C SER A 155 -3.43 21.90 17.50
N GLY A 156 -4.31 22.81 17.11
CA GLY A 156 -4.21 23.53 15.84
C GLY A 156 -3.03 24.51 15.85
N PRO A 157 -2.60 24.98 14.66
CA PRO A 157 -1.70 26.13 14.55
C PRO A 157 -2.32 27.41 15.10
#